data_AF-A0A8T7GBL6-F1
#
_entry.id   AF-A0A8T7GBL6-F1
#
_cell.length_a   1.000
_cell.length_b   1.000
_cell.length_c   1.000
_cell.angle_alpha   90.00
_cell.angle_beta   90.00
_cell.angle_gamma   90.00
#
_symmetry.space_group_name_H-M   'P 1'
#
loop_
_entity.id
_entity.type
_entity.pdbx_description
1 polymer ?
#
loop_
_entity_poly.entity_id
_entity_poly.type
_entity_poly.pdbx_seq_one_letter_code
_entity_poly.pdbx_strand_id
1 'polypeptide(L)'
;MCPIHNTFDLIGKKFTILILRDMMLYGKNRFNELLESVEDVNSKTLSLRLREMEHDDLIKRHVYPEMPVRVEYELTDKAKKLRPILEQMGEFSTQYCASDVFKDKKPRKFREVLDDLSRF
;
A
#
# COMPACT_ATOMS: atom_id res chain seq x y z
N MET A 1 19.92 1.96 -17.00
CA MET A 1 19.06 1.78 -15.81
C MET A 1 18.19 0.55 -16.03
N CYS A 2 18.12 -0.40 -15.08
CA CYS A 2 17.27 -1.59 -15.19
C CYS A 2 15.81 -1.22 -14.84
N PRO A 3 14.83 -1.43 -15.75
CA PRO A 3 13.44 -1.01 -15.49
C PRO A 3 12.78 -1.70 -14.28
N ILE A 4 13.15 -2.96 -14.03
CA ILE A 4 12.67 -3.74 -12.88
C ILE A 4 13.21 -3.12 -11.58
N HIS A 5 14.52 -2.86 -11.54
CA HIS A 5 15.16 -2.25 -10.38
C HIS A 5 14.60 -0.87 -10.07
N ASN A 6 14.36 -0.04 -11.10
CA ASN A 6 13.75 1.28 -10.91
C ASN A 6 12.34 1.20 -10.29
N THR A 7 11.54 0.21 -10.68
CA THR A 7 10.22 -0.01 -10.05
C THR A 7 10.37 -0.49 -8.62
N PHE A 8 11.32 -1.39 -8.35
CA PHE A 8 11.62 -1.85 -7.00
C PHE A 8 12.10 -0.72 -6.09
N ASP A 9 12.96 0.17 -6.56
CA ASP A 9 13.42 1.33 -5.77
C ASP A 9 12.27 2.29 -5.43
N LEU A 10 11.25 2.34 -6.28
CA LEU A 10 10.05 3.14 -6.06
C LEU A 10 9.13 2.53 -4.98
N ILE A 11 8.80 1.24 -5.08
CA ILE A 11 7.79 0.60 -4.21
C ILE A 11 8.38 -0.18 -3.03
N GLY A 12 9.66 -0.51 -3.09
CA GLY A 12 10.39 -1.32 -2.10
C GLY A 12 10.89 -0.51 -0.90
N LYS A 13 10.80 0.82 -0.94
CA LYS A 13 11.13 1.64 0.23
C LYS A 13 10.17 1.30 1.39
N LYS A 14 10.70 1.14 2.61
CA LYS A 14 9.96 0.70 3.80
C LYS A 14 8.61 1.43 3.97
N PHE A 15 7.53 0.67 4.17
CA PHE A 15 6.13 1.11 4.29
C PHE A 15 5.40 1.52 3.01
N THR A 16 6.09 1.85 1.90
CA THR A 16 5.43 2.30 0.65
C THR A 16 4.40 1.30 0.16
N ILE A 17 4.78 0.02 0.12
CA ILE A 17 3.91 -1.05 -0.38
C ILE A 17 2.68 -1.28 0.52
N LEU A 18 2.82 -1.06 1.84
CA LEU A 18 1.73 -1.21 2.80
C LEU A 18 0.74 -0.04 2.68
N ILE A 19 1.24 1.18 2.50
CA ILE A 19 0.40 2.36 2.23
C ILE A 19 -0.35 2.17 0.91
N LEU A 20 0.33 1.77 -0.16
CA LEU A 20 -0.31 1.50 -1.46
C LEU A 20 -1.39 0.41 -1.35
N ARG A 21 -1.09 -0.69 -0.65
CA ARG A 21 -2.05 -1.76 -0.36
C ARG A 21 -3.30 -1.19 0.32
N ASP A 22 -3.13 -0.40 1.37
CA ASP A 22 -4.26 0.10 2.17
C ASP A 22 -5.12 1.10 1.41
N MET A 23 -4.49 1.98 0.62
CA MET A 23 -5.19 2.89 -0.27
C MET A 23 -5.97 2.14 -1.38
N MET A 24 -5.38 1.09 -1.96
CA MET A 24 -5.99 0.35 -3.08
C MET A 24 -7.09 -0.63 -2.65
N LEU A 25 -6.90 -1.32 -1.52
CA LEU A 25 -7.78 -2.41 -1.09
C LEU A 25 -8.82 -1.95 -0.07
N TYR A 26 -8.44 -1.04 0.83
CA TYR A 26 -9.30 -0.61 1.94
C TYR A 26 -9.77 0.84 1.80
N GLY A 27 -9.35 1.54 0.73
CA GLY A 27 -9.75 2.93 0.47
C GLY A 27 -9.26 3.93 1.52
N LYS A 28 -8.27 3.57 2.35
CA LYS A 28 -7.74 4.42 3.42
C LYS A 28 -7.04 5.61 2.77
N ASN A 29 -7.57 6.82 2.98
CA ASN A 29 -7.09 8.01 2.29
C ASN A 29 -6.72 9.15 3.26
N ARG A 30 -6.99 8.99 4.56
CA ARG A 30 -6.61 9.97 5.60
C ARG A 30 -5.36 9.53 6.35
N PHE A 31 -4.64 10.52 6.89
CA PHE A 31 -3.40 10.26 7.62
C PHE A 31 -3.60 9.31 8.81
N ASN A 32 -4.62 9.55 9.64
CA ASN A 32 -4.88 8.72 10.83
C ASN A 32 -5.33 7.31 10.44
N GLU A 33 -6.15 7.19 9.40
CA GLU A 33 -6.56 5.88 8.87
C GLU A 33 -5.35 5.05 8.45
N LEU A 34 -4.38 5.66 7.75
CA LEU A 34 -3.13 5.01 7.34
C LEU A 34 -2.18 4.74 8.52
N LEU A 35 -2.14 5.63 9.51
CA LEU A 35 -1.33 5.46 10.72
C LEU A 35 -1.83 4.28 11.56
N GLU A 36 -3.14 4.09 11.61
CA GLU A 36 -3.77 2.98 12.32
C GLU A 36 -3.63 1.65 11.57
N SER A 37 -3.69 1.66 10.23
CA SER A 37 -3.69 0.43 9.43
C SER A 37 -2.29 -0.11 9.09
N VAL A 38 -1.29 0.77 8.96
CA VAL A 38 0.08 0.36 8.63
C VAL A 38 0.83 0.04 9.91
N GLU A 39 0.93 -1.25 10.23
CA GLU A 39 1.65 -1.76 11.40
C GLU A 39 3.10 -1.23 11.47
N ASP A 40 3.56 -0.95 12.69
CA ASP A 40 4.88 -0.42 13.04
C ASP A 40 5.29 0.95 12.47
N VAL A 41 4.42 1.62 11.69
CA VAL A 41 4.70 2.98 11.25
C VAL A 41 4.42 3.97 12.37
N ASN A 42 5.36 4.90 12.61
CA ASN A 42 5.09 6.05 13.47
C ASN A 42 4.71 7.28 12.62
N SER A 43 4.09 8.27 13.26
CA SER A 43 3.61 9.49 12.59
C SER A 43 4.71 10.23 11.79
N LYS A 44 5.93 10.32 12.35
CA LYS A 44 7.06 10.98 11.65
C LYS A 44 7.44 10.23 10.38
N THR A 45 7.55 8.91 10.44
CA THR A 45 7.90 8.08 9.29
C THR A 45 6.80 8.05 8.24
N LEU A 46 5.53 7.98 8.66
CA LEU A 46 4.39 8.05 7.73
C LEU A 46 4.35 9.39 7.01
N SER A 47 4.54 10.50 7.73
CA SER A 47 4.57 11.85 7.14
C SER A 47 5.70 11.99 6.11
N LEU A 48 6.90 11.51 6.44
CA LEU A 48 8.02 11.48 5.49
C LEU A 48 7.68 10.64 4.26
N ARG A 49 7.13 9.44 4.48
CA ARG A 49 6.82 8.51 3.40
C ARG A 49 5.75 9.05 2.44
N LEU A 50 4.70 9.67 2.96
CA LEU A 50 3.67 10.30 2.13
C LEU A 50 4.24 11.46 1.30
N ARG A 51 5.14 12.28 1.85
CA ARG A 51 5.82 13.33 1.07
C ARG A 51 6.69 12.74 -0.05
N GLU A 52 7.43 11.67 0.23
CA GLU A 52 8.22 10.99 -0.80
C GLU A 52 7.34 10.36 -1.89
N MET A 53 6.21 9.75 -1.50
CA MET A 53 5.25 9.19 -2.45
C MET A 53 4.58 10.28 -3.30
N GLU A 54 4.32 11.47 -2.74
CA GLU A 54 3.82 12.62 -3.49
C GLU A 54 4.87 13.12 -4.49
N HIS A 55 6.13 13.27 -4.05
CA HIS A 55 7.26 13.63 -4.92
C HIS A 55 7.45 12.64 -6.07
N ASP A 56 7.32 11.34 -5.79
CA ASP A 56 7.50 10.27 -6.77
C ASP A 56 6.26 10.07 -7.68
N ASP A 57 5.26 10.96 -7.60
CA ASP A 57 4.00 10.94 -8.36
C ASP A 57 3.19 9.63 -8.14
N LEU A 58 3.25 9.09 -6.93
CA LEU A 58 2.41 7.95 -6.52
C LEU A 58 1.09 8.40 -5.91
N ILE A 59 1.10 9.53 -5.20
CA ILE A 59 -0.10 10.10 -4.58
C ILE A 59 -0.21 11.60 -4.82
N LYS A 60 -1.43 12.13 -4.68
CA LYS A 60 -1.73 13.56 -4.61
C LYS A 60 -2.30 13.88 -3.25
N ARG A 61 -1.85 14.98 -2.64
CA ARG A 61 -2.41 15.50 -1.39
C ARG A 61 -3.49 16.53 -1.68
N HIS A 62 -4.69 16.29 -1.18
CA HIS A 62 -5.84 17.20 -1.29
C HIS A 62 -6.15 17.83 0.06
N VAL A 63 -6.37 19.14 0.07
CA VAL A 63 -6.84 19.89 1.24
C VAL A 63 -8.23 20.41 0.94
N TYR A 64 -9.20 19.97 1.73
CA TYR A 64 -10.58 20.41 1.62
C TYR A 64 -10.83 21.50 2.67
N PRO A 65 -11.12 22.75 2.24
CA PRO A 65 -11.31 23.89 3.14
C PRO A 65 -12.73 23.89 3.74
N GLU A 66 -13.10 22.78 4.39
CA GLU A 66 -14.34 22.64 5.16
C GLU A 66 -14.06 22.80 6.66
N MET A 67 -15.10 22.78 7.51
CA MET A 67 -14.96 22.79 8.97
C MET A 67 -15.38 21.43 9.56
N PRO A 68 -14.46 20.67 10.18
CA PRO A 68 -13.01 20.91 10.30
C PRO A 68 -12.27 20.70 8.97
N VAL A 69 -11.09 21.34 8.81
CA VAL A 69 -10.27 21.17 7.59
C VAL A 69 -9.88 19.70 7.45
N ARG A 70 -10.16 19.12 6.27
CA ARG A 70 -9.84 17.72 5.97
C ARG A 70 -8.68 17.65 4.97
N VAL A 71 -7.80 16.67 5.19
CA VAL A 71 -6.69 16.35 4.30
C VAL A 71 -6.82 14.90 3.87
N GLU A 72 -6.75 14.65 2.57
CA GLU A 72 -6.77 13.30 2.01
C GLU A 72 -5.64 13.10 1.01
N TYR A 73 -5.29 11.84 0.79
CA TYR A 73 -4.31 11.39 -0.17
C TYR A 73 -5.01 10.52 -1.22
N GLU A 74 -4.81 10.82 -2.50
CA GLU A 74 -5.37 10.05 -3.60
C GLU A 74 -4.25 9.37 -4.39
N LEU A 75 -4.43 8.12 -4.78
CA LEU A 75 -3.52 7.45 -5.72
C LEU A 75 -3.55 8.14 -7.08
N THR A 76 -2.38 8.38 -7.67
CA THR A 76 -2.28 8.83 -9.06
C THR A 76 -2.64 7.71 -10.03
N ASP A 77 -2.90 8.05 -11.30
CA ASP A 77 -3.11 7.03 -12.33
C ASP A 77 -1.87 6.15 -12.52
N LYS A 78 -0.67 6.73 -12.35
CA LYS A 78 0.60 6.00 -12.32
C LYS A 78 0.61 4.96 -11.20
N ALA A 79 0.27 5.33 -9.97
CA ALA A 79 0.22 4.37 -8.87
C ALA A 79 -0.85 3.31 -9.05
N LYS A 80 -2.03 3.66 -9.57
CA LYS A 80 -3.11 2.69 -9.86
C LYS A 80 -2.64 1.57 -10.80
N LYS A 81 -1.68 1.83 -11.70
CA LYS A 81 -1.06 0.81 -12.58
C LYS A 81 -0.14 -0.17 -11.85
N LEU A 82 0.24 0.08 -10.60
CA LEU A 82 1.02 -0.86 -9.79
C LEU A 82 0.18 -2.00 -9.22
N ARG A 83 -1.16 -1.88 -9.21
CA ARG A 83 -2.06 -2.89 -8.63
C ARG A 83 -1.79 -4.32 -9.13
N PRO A 84 -1.68 -4.59 -10.44
CA PRO A 84 -1.40 -5.95 -10.92
C PRO A 84 -0.05 -6.50 -10.44
N ILE A 85 0.93 -5.63 -10.20
CA ILE A 85 2.24 -6.04 -9.66
C ILE A 85 2.09 -6.47 -8.21
N LEU A 86 1.36 -5.69 -7.39
CA LEU A 86 1.07 -6.04 -6.00
C LEU A 86 0.28 -7.34 -5.89
N GLU A 87 -0.71 -7.55 -6.77
CA GLU A 87 -1.48 -8.78 -6.82
C GLU A 87 -0.62 -10.00 -7.18
N GLN A 88 0.31 -9.86 -8.14
CA GLN A 88 1.26 -10.92 -8.48
C GLN A 88 2.25 -11.21 -7.35
N MET A 89 2.71 -10.20 -6.61
CA MET A 89 3.54 -10.40 -5.42
C MET A 89 2.78 -11.18 -4.33
N GLY A 90 1.50 -10.86 -4.13
CA GLY A 90 0.60 -11.61 -3.26
C GLY A 90 0.49 -13.07 -3.67
N GLU A 91 0.13 -13.34 -4.92
CA GLU A 91 0.00 -14.70 -5.47
C GLU A 91 1.30 -15.50 -5.35
N PHE A 92 2.45 -14.91 -5.65
CA PHE A 92 3.74 -15.56 -5.47
C PHE A 92 3.94 -15.99 -4.01
N SER A 93 3.70 -15.08 -3.07
CA SER A 93 3.93 -15.33 -1.64
C SER A 93 2.96 -16.38 -1.09
N THR A 94 1.68 -16.34 -1.47
CA THR A 94 0.70 -17.33 -0.99
C THR A 94 0.93 -18.72 -1.57
N GLN A 95 1.59 -18.84 -2.72
CA GLN A 95 1.91 -20.13 -3.33
C GLN A 95 3.25 -20.71 -2.88
N TYR A 96 4.30 -19.89 -2.86
CA TYR A 96 5.68 -20.35 -2.70
C TYR A 96 6.30 -19.99 -1.34
N CYS A 97 5.71 -19.05 -0.61
CA CYS A 97 6.17 -18.59 0.71
C CYS A 97 5.09 -18.83 1.79
N ALA A 98 4.20 -19.79 1.59
CA ALA A 98 3.06 -20.05 2.47
C ALA A 98 3.47 -20.29 3.94
N SER A 99 4.67 -20.82 4.19
CA SER A 99 5.23 -21.02 5.54
C SER A 99 5.48 -19.74 6.32
N ASP A 100 5.71 -18.64 5.62
CA ASP A 100 6.00 -17.32 6.21
C ASP A 100 4.72 -16.49 6.34
N VAL A 101 3.72 -16.78 5.50
CA VAL A 101 2.45 -16.02 5.43
C VAL A 101 1.36 -16.61 6.32
N PHE A 102 1.20 -17.95 6.34
CA PHE A 102 0.07 -18.60 7.00
C PHE A 102 0.50 -19.48 8.17
N LYS A 103 -0.26 -19.43 9.28
CA LYS A 103 0.00 -20.25 10.48
C LYS A 103 -0.03 -21.76 10.19
N ASP A 104 -0.87 -22.21 9.27
CA ASP A 104 -0.98 -23.61 8.85
C ASP A 104 0.02 -24.01 7.76
N LYS A 105 0.81 -23.05 7.26
CA LYS A 105 1.85 -23.19 6.23
C LYS A 105 1.34 -23.74 4.88
N LYS A 106 0.04 -23.64 4.62
CA LYS A 106 -0.57 -24.22 3.41
C LYS A 106 -0.76 -23.16 2.31
N PRO A 107 -0.40 -23.46 1.06
CA PRO A 107 -0.66 -22.58 -0.07
C PRO A 107 -2.15 -22.31 -0.31
N ARG A 108 -2.47 -21.10 -0.77
CA ARG A 108 -3.84 -20.64 -1.10
C ARG A 108 -3.82 -19.72 -2.30
N LYS A 109 -4.96 -19.59 -2.98
CA LYS A 109 -5.09 -18.58 -4.05
C LYS A 109 -5.13 -17.20 -3.43
N PHE A 110 -4.41 -16.23 -3.98
CA PHE A 110 -4.36 -14.91 -3.37
C PHE A 110 -5.73 -14.23 -3.34
N ARG A 111 -6.59 -14.49 -4.33
CA ARG A 111 -7.97 -13.97 -4.33
C ARG A 111 -8.76 -14.39 -3.08
N GLU A 112 -8.61 -15.63 -2.61
CA GLU A 112 -9.30 -16.11 -1.40
C GLU A 112 -8.82 -15.33 -0.17
N VAL A 113 -7.53 -15.01 -0.12
CA VAL A 113 -6.93 -14.20 0.95
C VAL A 113 -7.38 -12.75 0.87
N LEU A 114 -7.43 -12.16 -0.32
CA LEU A 114 -7.90 -10.81 -0.54
C LEU A 114 -9.37 -10.63 -0.12
N ASP A 115 -10.23 -11.60 -0.45
CA ASP A 115 -11.64 -11.56 -0.07
C ASP A 115 -11.79 -11.58 1.46
N ASP A 116 -10.95 -12.33 2.17
CA ASP A 116 -10.91 -12.32 3.65
C ASP A 116 -10.38 -10.99 4.21
N LEU A 117 -9.35 -10.41 3.59
CA LEU A 117 -8.77 -9.14 4.00
C LEU A 117 -9.70 -7.95 3.79
N SER A 118 -10.48 -7.97 2.70
CA SER A 118 -11.42 -6.90 2.34
C SER A 118 -12.68 -6.84 3.23
N ARG A 119 -12.86 -7.83 4.13
CA ARG A 119 -13.98 -7.89 5.10
C ARG A 119 -13.70 -7.17 6.42
N PHE A 120 -12.49 -6.63 6.60
CA PHE A 120 -12.06 -5.84 7.76
C PHE A 120 -11.85 -4.37 7.38
#